data_AF-A0A5S4TD08-F1
#
_entry.id   AF-A0A5S4TD08-F1
#
_cell.length_a   1.000
_cell.length_b   1.000
_cell.length_c   1.000
_cell.angle_alpha   90.00
_cell.angle_beta   90.00
_cell.angle_gamma   90.00
#
_symmetry.space_group_name_H-M   'P 1'
#
loop_
_entity.id
_entity.type
_entity.pdbx_description
1 polymer ?
#
loop_
_entity_poly.entity_id
_entity_poly.type
_entity_poly.pdbx_seq_one_letter_code
_entity_poly.pdbx_strand_id
1 'polypeptide(L)'
;DYPSSGDKTPDYDWEKMTNRFVEEVKKKTDNNDYAVDNNYYNTYLKDRYASLKDSNKDLSYLESPEYSDMELFLTVAKELGIEVEVIIFPVNGKWSDYTGVSREMREKTYKKIEDVAKSHGATVLNYGNREYDDYFLFDVMHVGVKG
;
A
#
# COMPACT_ATOMS: atom_id res chain seq x y z
N ASP A 1 -3.98 20.69 15.91
CA ASP A 1 -2.65 20.89 15.32
C ASP A 1 -1.82 19.64 15.46
N TYR A 2 -1.24 19.17 14.36
CA TYR A 2 -0.29 18.06 14.32
C TYR A 2 1.10 18.66 14.13
N PRO A 3 1.82 19.05 15.20
CA PRO A 3 3.12 19.70 15.08
C PRO A 3 4.09 18.80 14.32
N SER A 4 4.75 19.38 13.31
CA SER A 4 5.79 18.72 12.51
C SER A 4 7.19 18.82 13.14
N SER A 5 7.32 19.48 14.29
CA SER A 5 8.57 19.60 15.04
C SER A 5 8.33 19.68 16.56
N GLY A 6 9.30 19.22 17.35
CA GLY A 6 9.28 19.27 18.81
C GLY A 6 10.21 18.22 19.44
N ASP A 7 10.53 18.39 20.73
CA ASP A 7 11.45 17.49 21.46
C ASP A 7 10.86 16.09 21.71
N LYS A 8 9.54 15.97 21.65
CA LYS A 8 8.81 14.69 21.77
C LYS A 8 7.54 14.71 20.93
N THR A 9 7.20 13.55 20.38
CA THR A 9 5.90 13.31 19.76
C THR A 9 4.80 13.50 20.81
N PRO A 10 3.73 14.28 20.54
CA PRO A 10 2.57 14.34 21.42
C PRO A 10 1.97 12.95 21.65
N ASP A 11 1.38 12.76 22.83
CA ASP A 11 0.64 11.54 23.13
C ASP A 11 -0.71 11.60 22.41
N TYR A 12 -0.77 10.98 21.23
CA TYR A 12 -1.96 10.95 20.40
C TYR A 12 -2.83 9.75 20.74
N ASP A 13 -4.12 10.00 20.90
CA ASP A 13 -5.14 8.96 20.84
C ASP A 13 -5.34 8.55 19.37
N TRP A 14 -4.47 7.65 18.90
CA TRP A 14 -4.48 7.17 17.52
C TRP A 14 -5.80 6.53 17.13
N GLU A 15 -6.44 5.79 18.02
CA GLU A 15 -7.73 5.16 17.75
C GLU A 15 -8.81 6.22 17.51
N LYS A 16 -8.93 7.21 18.39
CA LYS A 16 -9.88 8.31 18.22
C LYS A 16 -9.60 9.12 16.96
N MET A 17 -8.33 9.38 16.66
CA MET A 17 -7.94 10.11 15.45
C MET A 17 -8.30 9.34 14.18
N THR A 18 -7.93 8.06 14.11
CA THR A 18 -8.24 7.18 12.98
C THR A 18 -9.75 7.06 12.79
N ASN A 19 -10.53 6.85 13.86
CA ASN A 19 -11.98 6.81 13.78
C ASN A 19 -12.57 8.11 13.22
N ARG A 20 -12.07 9.27 13.67
CA ARG A 20 -12.51 10.57 13.13
C ARG A 20 -12.21 10.68 11.64
N PHE A 21 -11.00 10.34 11.20
CA PHE A 21 -10.61 10.43 9.80
C PHE A 21 -11.37 9.43 8.91
N VAL A 22 -11.64 8.22 9.42
CA VAL A 22 -12.50 7.23 8.75
C VAL A 22 -13.90 7.81 8.48
N GLU A 23 -14.51 8.47 9.46
CA GLU A 23 -15.81 9.13 9.27
C GLU A 23 -15.77 10.30 8.28
N GLU A 24 -14.63 10.98 8.15
CA GLU A 24 -14.44 12.03 7.14
C GLU A 24 -14.30 11.46 5.72
N VAL A 25 -13.54 10.38 5.53
CA VAL A 25 -13.33 9.77 4.20
C VAL A 25 -14.51 8.92 3.73
N LYS A 26 -15.31 8.35 4.63
CA LYS A 26 -16.57 7.67 4.28
C LYS A 26 -17.48 8.54 3.41
N LYS A 27 -17.57 9.84 3.72
CA LYS A 27 -18.36 10.83 2.97
C LYS A 27 -17.80 11.15 1.58
N LYS A 28 -16.59 10.69 1.28
CA LYS A 28 -15.87 10.91 0.03
C LYS A 28 -15.57 9.61 -0.71
N THR A 29 -16.13 8.48 -0.27
CA THR A 29 -15.87 7.14 -0.80
C THR A 29 -17.18 6.37 -1.00
N ASP A 30 -18.27 7.09 -1.24
CA ASP A 30 -19.65 6.59 -1.26
C ASP A 30 -20.20 6.29 -2.66
N ASN A 31 -19.38 6.43 -3.71
CA ASN A 31 -19.78 6.19 -5.09
C ASN A 31 -19.24 4.89 -5.72
N ASN A 32 -18.56 4.06 -4.94
CA ASN A 32 -17.94 2.81 -5.40
C ASN A 32 -17.77 1.79 -4.26
N ASP A 33 -17.60 0.51 -4.61
CA ASP A 33 -17.50 -0.59 -3.64
C ASP A 33 -16.07 -0.87 -3.13
N TYR A 34 -15.09 -0.10 -3.61
CA TYR A 34 -13.66 -0.30 -3.34
C TYR A 34 -13.15 0.51 -2.16
N ALA A 35 -14.00 1.33 -1.53
CA ALA A 35 -13.60 2.31 -0.50
C ALA A 35 -12.52 3.30 -1.00
N VAL A 36 -12.52 3.57 -2.30
CA VAL A 36 -11.61 4.51 -2.98
C VAL A 36 -12.25 5.89 -3.06
N ASP A 37 -11.44 6.95 -3.01
CA ASP A 37 -11.93 8.32 -3.13
C ASP A 37 -12.78 8.55 -4.39
N ASN A 38 -13.88 9.28 -4.23
CA ASN A 38 -14.87 9.55 -5.27
C ASN A 38 -14.27 10.26 -6.48
N ASN A 39 -13.35 11.21 -6.27
CA ASN A 39 -12.70 11.92 -7.35
C ASN A 39 -11.77 10.97 -8.11
N TYR A 40 -10.96 10.17 -7.39
CA TYR A 40 -10.13 9.15 -8.02
C TYR A 40 -10.97 8.19 -8.87
N TYR A 41 -12.06 7.65 -8.32
CA TYR A 41 -12.93 6.73 -9.04
C TYR A 41 -13.52 7.37 -10.30
N ASN A 42 -14.06 8.59 -10.19
CA ASN A 42 -14.65 9.29 -11.32
C ASN A 42 -13.62 9.64 -12.42
N THR A 43 -12.39 10.01 -12.04
CA THR A 43 -11.36 10.41 -12.99
C THR A 43 -10.72 9.22 -13.70
N TYR A 44 -10.42 8.14 -12.97
CA TYR A 44 -9.56 7.07 -13.48
C TYR A 44 -10.29 5.76 -13.78
N LEU A 45 -11.38 5.46 -13.06
CA LEU A 45 -11.97 4.13 -13.07
C LEU A 45 -13.33 4.09 -13.78
N LYS A 46 -14.23 5.03 -13.49
CA LYS A 46 -15.65 4.99 -13.86
C LYS A 46 -15.88 4.76 -15.36
N ASP A 47 -15.30 5.61 -16.21
CA ASP A 47 -15.56 5.58 -17.65
C ASP A 47 -14.97 4.35 -18.35
N ARG A 48 -13.98 3.71 -17.73
CA ARG A 48 -13.29 2.52 -18.27
C ARG A 48 -13.58 1.25 -17.49
N TYR A 49 -14.44 1.30 -16.47
CA TYR A 49 -14.62 0.24 -15.48
C TYR A 49 -14.79 -1.12 -16.13
N ALA A 50 -15.75 -1.26 -17.05
CA ALA A 50 -16.02 -2.52 -17.74
C ALA A 50 -14.81 -3.08 -18.51
N SER A 51 -13.94 -2.22 -19.05
CA SER A 51 -12.73 -2.62 -19.78
C SER A 51 -11.57 -3.06 -18.89
N LEU A 52 -11.62 -2.72 -17.60
CA LEU A 52 -10.57 -3.03 -16.62
C LEU A 52 -10.76 -4.40 -15.99
N LYS A 53 -11.92 -5.04 -16.18
CA LYS A 53 -12.16 -6.40 -15.73
C LYS A 53 -11.15 -7.37 -16.36
N ASP A 54 -10.44 -8.10 -15.51
CA ASP A 54 -9.40 -9.07 -15.90
C ASP A 54 -8.25 -8.50 -16.75
N SER A 55 -8.10 -7.16 -16.81
CA SER A 55 -7.08 -6.52 -17.66
C SER A 55 -5.64 -6.84 -17.24
N ASN A 56 -5.44 -7.26 -15.99
CA ASN A 56 -4.15 -7.55 -15.37
C ASN A 56 -4.01 -9.03 -14.98
N LYS A 57 -4.84 -9.93 -15.51
CA LYS A 57 -4.83 -11.36 -15.13
C LYS A 57 -3.50 -12.08 -15.35
N ASP A 58 -2.73 -11.63 -16.34
CA ASP A 58 -1.44 -12.22 -16.72
C ASP A 58 -0.26 -11.40 -16.16
N LEU A 59 -0.53 -10.38 -15.33
CA LEU A 59 0.49 -9.52 -14.74
C LEU A 59 1.27 -10.29 -13.67
N SER A 60 2.60 -10.16 -13.71
CA SER A 60 3.51 -10.71 -12.70
C SER A 60 4.49 -9.65 -12.26
N TYR A 61 4.69 -9.54 -10.94
CA TYR A 61 5.71 -8.67 -10.34
C TYR A 61 6.92 -9.46 -9.86
N LEU A 62 7.01 -10.74 -10.21
CA LEU A 62 8.10 -11.60 -9.73
C LEU A 62 9.39 -11.33 -10.50
N GLU A 63 9.33 -10.98 -11.78
CA GLU A 63 10.51 -10.65 -12.57
C GLU A 63 10.49 -9.16 -12.93
N SER A 64 11.36 -8.38 -12.30
CA SER A 64 11.44 -6.93 -12.47
C SER A 64 12.87 -6.44 -12.26
N PRO A 65 13.37 -5.48 -13.08
CA PRO A 65 14.64 -4.82 -12.82
C PRO A 65 14.66 -4.07 -11.48
N GLU A 66 13.49 -3.69 -10.96
CA GLU A 66 13.35 -2.95 -9.70
C GLU A 66 13.92 -3.72 -8.48
N TYR A 67 13.96 -5.06 -8.53
CA TYR A 67 14.62 -5.83 -7.46
C TYR A 67 16.12 -5.54 -7.41
N SER A 68 16.78 -5.43 -8.56
CA SER A 68 18.20 -5.09 -8.62
C SER A 68 18.46 -3.67 -8.10
N ASP A 69 17.55 -2.74 -8.40
CA ASP A 69 17.65 -1.36 -7.92
C ASP A 69 17.44 -1.26 -6.40
N MET A 70 16.48 -2.03 -5.86
CA MET A 70 16.27 -2.18 -4.41
C MET A 70 17.49 -2.80 -3.72
N GLU A 71 18.08 -3.86 -4.28
CA GLU A 71 19.29 -4.50 -3.75
C GLU A 71 20.48 -3.53 -3.74
N LEU A 72 20.64 -2.72 -4.78
CA LEU A 72 21.67 -1.69 -4.85
C LEU A 72 21.49 -0.65 -3.74
N PHE A 73 20.28 -0.14 -3.54
CA PHE A 73 19.97 0.80 -2.46
C PHE A 73 20.29 0.20 -1.09
N LEU A 74 19.83 -1.02 -0.82
CA LEU A 74 20.05 -1.70 0.45
C LEU A 74 21.52 -2.00 0.71
N THR A 75 22.27 -2.35 -0.34
CA THR A 75 23.72 -2.56 -0.26
C THR A 75 24.44 -1.28 0.15
N VAL A 76 24.15 -0.15 -0.51
CA VAL A 76 24.76 1.14 -0.19
C VAL A 76 24.38 1.58 1.24
N ALA A 77 23.11 1.43 1.63
CA ALA A 77 22.67 1.76 2.98
C ALA A 77 23.44 0.95 4.04
N LYS A 78 23.61 -0.36 3.82
CA LYS A 78 24.37 -1.25 4.69
C LYS A 78 25.85 -0.86 4.78
N GLU A 79 26.50 -0.56 3.65
CA GLU A 79 27.91 -0.13 3.62
C GLU A 79 28.15 1.18 4.36
N LEU A 80 27.14 2.07 4.36
CA LEU A 80 27.18 3.34 5.09
C LEU A 80 26.76 3.20 6.56
N GLY A 81 26.39 2.01 7.02
CA GLY A 81 25.91 1.77 8.39
C GLY A 81 24.55 2.40 8.69
N ILE A 82 23.70 2.58 7.66
CA ILE A 82 22.34 3.11 7.79
C ILE A 82 21.40 1.96 8.15
N GLU A 83 20.64 2.13 9.23
CA GLU A 83 19.55 1.22 9.58
C GLU A 83 18.34 1.49 8.68
N VAL A 84 17.81 0.42 8.05
CA VAL A 84 16.69 0.51 7.11
C VAL A 84 15.54 -0.37 7.59
N GLU A 85 14.34 0.20 7.60
CA GLU A 85 13.08 -0.53 7.70
C GLU A 85 12.33 -0.42 6.36
N VAL A 86 12.02 -1.57 5.76
CA VAL A 86 11.22 -1.64 4.53
C VAL A 86 9.76 -1.87 4.90
N ILE A 87 8.89 -0.94 4.49
CA ILE A 87 7.44 -1.06 4.68
C ILE A 87 6.82 -1.57 3.38
N ILE A 88 6.11 -2.70 3.45
CA ILE A 88 5.41 -3.29 2.31
C ILE A 88 3.92 -2.98 2.46
N PHE A 89 3.41 -2.04 1.66
CA PHE A 89 1.98 -1.76 1.61
C PHE A 89 1.25 -2.82 0.76
N PRO A 90 0.00 -3.17 1.13
CA PRO A 90 -0.85 -3.98 0.28
C PRO A 90 -1.31 -3.17 -0.94
N VAL A 91 -1.96 -3.85 -1.88
CA VAL A 91 -2.83 -3.21 -2.87
C VAL A 91 -4.30 -3.39 -2.45
N ASN A 92 -5.22 -2.66 -3.07
CA ASN A 92 -6.64 -2.81 -2.78
C ASN A 92 -7.13 -4.17 -3.27
N GLY A 93 -7.40 -5.09 -2.36
CA GLY A 93 -7.73 -6.48 -2.68
C GLY A 93 -8.98 -6.60 -3.55
N LYS A 94 -10.03 -5.84 -3.24
CA LYS A 94 -11.27 -5.80 -4.04
C LYS A 94 -11.00 -5.35 -5.47
N TRP A 95 -10.16 -4.33 -5.66
CA TRP A 95 -9.79 -3.83 -6.98
C TRP A 95 -8.86 -4.78 -7.75
N SER A 96 -7.87 -5.37 -7.08
CA SER A 96 -6.97 -6.34 -7.68
C SER A 96 -7.71 -7.61 -8.12
N ASP A 97 -8.70 -8.06 -7.35
CA ASP A 97 -9.55 -9.19 -7.72
C ASP A 97 -10.40 -8.86 -8.96
N TYR A 98 -10.90 -7.63 -9.10
CA TYR A 98 -11.64 -7.18 -10.29
C TYR A 98 -10.76 -7.09 -11.54
N THR A 99 -9.55 -6.56 -11.40
CA THR A 99 -8.59 -6.41 -12.51
C THR A 99 -7.83 -7.69 -12.83
N GLY A 100 -7.91 -8.72 -11.98
CA GLY A 100 -7.41 -10.06 -12.23
C GLY A 100 -6.02 -10.38 -11.66
N VAL A 101 -5.36 -9.46 -10.94
CA VAL A 101 -4.08 -9.78 -10.28
C VAL A 101 -4.37 -10.75 -9.13
N SER A 102 -4.01 -12.02 -9.25
CA SER A 102 -4.40 -13.03 -8.25
C SER A 102 -3.79 -12.76 -6.87
N ARG A 103 -4.54 -13.11 -5.82
CA ARG A 103 -4.04 -13.03 -4.43
C ARG A 103 -2.71 -13.78 -4.25
N GLU A 104 -2.57 -14.95 -4.86
CA GLU A 104 -1.33 -15.72 -4.84
C GLU A 104 -0.16 -14.94 -5.45
N MET A 105 -0.37 -14.23 -6.58
CA MET A 105 0.66 -13.39 -7.18
C MET A 105 1.08 -12.25 -6.24
N ARG A 106 0.12 -11.60 -5.59
CA ARG A 106 0.37 -10.50 -4.64
C ARG A 106 1.15 -10.99 -3.41
N GLU A 107 0.72 -12.10 -2.81
CA GLU A 107 1.40 -12.72 -1.66
C GLU A 107 2.84 -13.15 -2.00
N LYS A 108 3.06 -13.76 -3.18
CA LYS A 108 4.43 -14.09 -3.65
C LYS A 108 5.28 -12.84 -3.84
N THR A 109 4.69 -11.76 -4.34
CA THR A 109 5.39 -10.49 -4.53
C THR A 109 5.83 -9.91 -3.18
N TYR A 110 4.92 -9.82 -2.20
CA TYR A 110 5.25 -9.35 -0.85
C TYR A 110 6.34 -10.18 -0.20
N LYS A 111 6.26 -11.51 -0.35
CA LYS A 111 7.28 -12.42 0.18
C LYS A 111 8.64 -12.21 -0.47
N LYS A 112 8.70 -12.00 -1.79
CA LYS A 112 9.95 -11.76 -2.51
C LYS A 112 10.61 -10.45 -2.07
N ILE A 113 9.82 -9.37 -1.95
CA ILE A 113 10.32 -8.07 -1.44
C ILE A 113 10.86 -8.22 -0.01
N GLU A 114 10.11 -8.91 0.86
CA GLU A 114 10.51 -9.16 2.25
C GLU A 114 11.82 -9.96 2.32
N ASP A 115 11.98 -10.97 1.47
CA ASP A 115 13.20 -11.79 1.42
C ASP A 115 14.42 -10.99 0.95
N VAL A 116 14.25 -10.14 -0.07
CA VAL A 116 15.31 -9.23 -0.55
C VAL A 116 15.73 -8.23 0.52
N ALA A 117 14.77 -7.63 1.22
CA ALA A 117 15.07 -6.70 2.31
C ALA A 117 15.86 -7.38 3.44
N LYS A 118 15.37 -8.55 3.90
CA LYS A 118 16.00 -9.29 5.00
C LYS A 118 17.39 -9.83 4.64
N SER A 119 17.63 -10.23 3.39
CA SER A 119 18.96 -10.71 2.97
C SER A 119 20.04 -9.62 3.05
N HIS A 120 19.65 -8.36 2.98
CA HIS A 120 20.54 -7.21 3.13
C HIS A 120 20.61 -6.67 4.57
N GLY A 121 19.87 -7.27 5.51
CA GLY A 121 19.88 -6.89 6.93
C GLY A 121 18.90 -5.77 7.30
N ALA A 122 17.98 -5.39 6.40
CA ALA A 122 16.88 -4.48 6.73
C ALA A 122 15.80 -5.19 7.58
N THR A 123 15.12 -4.44 8.44
CA THR A 123 13.86 -4.89 9.04
C THR A 123 12.72 -4.73 8.05
N VAL A 124 11.62 -5.46 8.27
CA VAL A 124 10.45 -5.41 7.38
C VAL A 124 9.18 -5.29 8.19
N LEU A 125 8.34 -4.32 7.81
CA LEU A 125 6.97 -4.17 8.26
C LEU A 125 6.04 -4.49 7.09
N ASN A 126 5.46 -5.70 7.10
CA ASN A 126 4.66 -6.20 5.99
C ASN A 126 3.16 -6.08 6.28
N TYR A 127 2.47 -5.20 5.55
CA TYR A 127 1.03 -4.99 5.61
C TYR A 127 0.25 -5.71 4.50
N GLY A 128 0.87 -6.66 3.78
CA GLY A 128 0.21 -7.45 2.73
C GLY A 128 -1.04 -8.22 3.19
N ASN A 129 -1.25 -8.40 4.50
CA ASN A 129 -2.47 -8.99 5.05
C ASN A 129 -3.65 -8.00 5.22
N ARG A 130 -3.48 -6.72 4.86
CA ARG A 130 -4.46 -5.63 5.01
C ARG A 130 -5.20 -5.27 3.72
N GLU A 131 -5.04 -6.05 2.64
CA GLU A 131 -5.62 -5.76 1.31
C GLU A 131 -7.13 -5.48 1.30
N TYR A 132 -7.88 -6.09 2.23
CA TYR A 132 -9.34 -5.99 2.29
C TYR A 132 -9.83 -5.11 3.45
N ASP A 133 -8.92 -4.44 4.16
CA ASP A 133 -9.27 -3.51 5.23
C ASP A 133 -9.66 -2.16 4.62
N ASP A 134 -10.96 -1.87 4.56
CA ASP A 134 -11.45 -0.59 4.05
C ASP A 134 -10.76 0.58 4.76
N TYR A 135 -10.32 1.56 3.96
CA TYR A 135 -9.58 2.76 4.36
C TYR A 135 -8.13 2.55 4.82
N PHE A 136 -7.58 1.34 4.71
CA PHE A 136 -6.13 1.12 4.80
C PHE A 136 -5.40 1.75 3.61
N LEU A 137 -6.07 1.81 2.46
CA LEU A 137 -5.64 2.55 1.26
C LEU A 137 -6.63 3.68 0.96
N PHE A 138 -6.14 4.78 0.40
CA PHE A 138 -6.93 5.92 -0.09
C PHE A 138 -7.47 5.67 -1.50
N ASP A 139 -6.65 5.01 -2.33
CA ASP A 139 -7.03 4.56 -3.67
C ASP A 139 -6.68 3.08 -3.86
N VAL A 140 -6.39 2.67 -5.09
CA VAL A 140 -6.09 1.28 -5.41
C VAL A 140 -4.70 0.81 -4.92
N MET A 141 -3.81 1.72 -4.52
CA MET A 141 -2.43 1.41 -4.11
C MET A 141 -1.81 2.32 -3.06
N HIS A 142 -2.28 3.56 -2.88
CA HIS A 142 -1.67 4.51 -1.94
C HIS A 142 -2.29 4.40 -0.53
N VAL A 143 -1.45 4.54 0.50
CA VAL A 143 -1.84 4.44 1.92
C VAL A 143 -2.95 5.43 2.30
N GLY A 144 -3.91 4.95 3.09
CA GLY A 144 -5.10 5.67 3.53
C GLY A 144 -5.02 6.06 5.00
N VAL A 145 -6.18 6.42 5.57
CA VAL A 145 -6.25 6.96 6.95
C VAL A 145 -6.07 5.91 8.05
N LYS A 146 -6.21 4.62 7.74
CA LYS A 146 -5.92 3.51 8.67
C LYS A 146 -4.51 2.94 8.53
N GLY A 147 -3.87 3.15 7.39
CA GLY A 147 -2.51 2.67 7.12
C GLY A 147 -1.49 3.66 7.64
#